data_AF-A1Y2V3-F1
#
_entry.id   AF-A1Y2V3-F1
#
_cell.length_a   1.000
_cell.length_b   1.000
_cell.length_c   1.000
_cell.angle_alpha   90.00
_cell.angle_beta   90.00
_cell.angle_gamma   90.00
#
_symmetry.space_group_name_H-M   'P 1'
#
loop_
_entity.id
_entity.type
_entity.pdbx_description
1 polymer ?
#
loop_
_entity_poly.entity_id
_entity_poly.type
_entity_poly.pdbx_seq_one_letter_code
_entity_poly.pdbx_strand_id
1 'polypeptide(L)'
;MSAEQKARLDAVASMPDEQIDYSDAPYLPDAVWMKAAEQLPHTKKQITLRIDAEVLEFFKHTGKRYQSRMNAVLRSYVEAHKAHAK
;
A
#
# COMPACT_ATOMS: atom_id res chain seq x y z
N MET A 1 -3.95 9.34 33.96
CA MET A 1 -4.23 7.91 34.20
C MET A 1 -4.68 7.75 35.64
N SER A 2 -5.78 7.04 35.89
CA SER A 2 -6.21 6.68 37.25
C SER A 2 -5.17 5.74 37.89
N ALA A 3 -5.06 5.76 39.23
CA ALA A 3 -4.20 4.83 39.98
C ALA A 3 -4.54 3.36 39.65
N GLU A 4 -5.81 3.06 39.40
CA GLU A 4 -6.29 1.73 39.01
C GLU A 4 -5.80 1.32 37.62
N GLN A 5 -5.70 2.27 36.68
CA GLN A 5 -5.18 2.00 35.34
C GLN A 5 -3.68 1.71 35.40
N LYS A 6 -2.95 2.40 36.27
CA LYS A 6 -1.52 2.18 36.49
C LYS A 6 -1.26 0.79 37.08
N ALA A 7 -2.02 0.41 38.12
CA ALA A 7 -1.92 -0.91 38.73
C ALA A 7 -2.24 -2.05 37.74
N ARG A 8 -3.22 -1.84 36.84
CA ARG A 8 -3.51 -2.80 35.76
C ARG A 8 -2.37 -2.91 34.75
N LEU A 9 -1.74 -1.81 34.38
CA LEU A 9 -0.58 -1.82 33.49
C LEU A 9 0.61 -2.55 34.11
N ASP A 10 0.91 -2.27 35.38
CA ASP A 10 2.02 -2.90 36.11
C ASP A 10 1.79 -4.41 36.26
N ALA A 11 0.55 -4.84 36.46
CA ALA A 11 0.18 -6.26 36.50
C ALA A 11 0.40 -6.96 35.15
N VAL A 12 -0.01 -6.34 34.04
CA VAL A 12 0.20 -6.88 32.69
C VAL A 12 1.70 -6.90 32.35
N ALA A 13 2.46 -5.87 32.73
CA ALA A 13 3.89 -5.80 32.48
C ALA A 13 4.72 -6.84 33.27
N SER A 14 4.18 -7.34 34.39
CA SER A 14 4.83 -8.35 35.23
C SER A 14 4.44 -9.78 34.87
N MET A 15 3.50 -9.97 33.93
CA MET A 15 3.07 -11.29 33.48
C MET A 15 4.15 -11.91 32.57
N PRO A 16 4.52 -13.18 32.74
CA PRO A 16 5.46 -13.85 31.85
C PRO A 16 4.83 -14.10 30.48
N ASP A 17 5.64 -13.99 29.42
CA ASP A 17 5.20 -14.13 28.03
C ASP A 17 4.52 -15.48 27.74
N GLU A 18 4.89 -16.55 28.46
CA GLU A 18 4.30 -17.89 28.34
C GLU A 18 2.79 -17.93 28.67
N GLN A 19 2.28 -16.95 29.43
CA GLN A 19 0.86 -16.83 29.77
C GLN A 19 0.06 -15.98 28.76
N ILE A 20 0.72 -15.44 27.72
CA ILE A 20 0.05 -14.69 26.67
C ILE A 20 -0.65 -15.67 25.73
N ASP A 21 -1.98 -15.55 25.63
CA ASP A 21 -2.78 -16.32 24.69
C ASP A 21 -2.72 -15.71 23.28
N TYR A 22 -2.18 -16.45 22.31
CA TYR A 22 -2.09 -16.06 20.90
C TYR A 22 -3.19 -16.68 20.03
N SER A 23 -4.20 -17.33 20.62
CA SER A 23 -5.27 -18.01 19.88
C SER A 23 -6.01 -17.11 18.87
N ASP A 24 -6.17 -15.82 19.19
CA ASP A 24 -6.82 -14.81 18.35
C ASP A 24 -5.83 -14.03 17.45
N ALA A 25 -4.53 -14.26 17.60
CA ALA A 25 -3.46 -13.53 16.91
C ALA A 25 -2.47 -14.50 16.24
N PRO A 26 -2.83 -15.10 15.10
CA PRO A 26 -1.96 -16.04 14.42
C PRO A 26 -0.64 -15.38 14.02
N TYR A 27 0.46 -16.11 14.19
CA TYR A 27 1.79 -15.64 13.81
C TYR A 27 1.85 -15.33 12.31
N LEU A 28 2.21 -14.08 12.00
CA LEU A 28 2.48 -13.61 10.64
C LEU A 28 4.00 -13.54 10.45
N PRO A 29 4.57 -14.18 9.41
CA PRO A 29 5.99 -14.06 9.12
C PRO A 29 6.38 -12.62 8.77
N ASP A 30 7.64 -12.25 9.06
CA ASP A 30 8.19 -10.88 9.19
C ASP A 30 7.90 -9.85 8.08
N ALA A 31 7.37 -10.22 6.92
CA ALA A 31 7.13 -9.24 5.86
C ALA A 31 6.03 -9.64 4.87
N VAL A 32 4.78 -9.52 5.30
CA VAL A 32 3.75 -8.99 4.39
C VAL A 32 3.22 -7.68 4.97
N TRP A 33 4.15 -6.75 5.23
CA TRP A 33 3.81 -5.34 5.15
C TRP A 33 3.50 -5.07 3.67
N MET A 34 2.26 -5.34 3.25
CA MET A 34 1.72 -4.73 2.05
C MET A 34 1.94 -3.26 2.25
N LYS A 35 2.87 -2.65 1.48
CA LYS A 35 2.93 -1.20 1.35
C LYS A 35 1.50 -0.80 1.05
N ALA A 36 0.80 -0.25 2.04
CA ALA A 36 -0.47 0.37 1.83
C ALA A 36 -0.19 1.33 0.69
N ALA A 37 -0.73 1.02 -0.50
CA ALA A 37 -0.52 1.86 -1.66
C ALA A 37 -1.00 3.22 -1.18
N GLU A 38 -0.04 4.09 -0.92
CA GLU A 38 -0.27 5.38 -0.30
C GLU A 38 -1.23 6.03 -1.28
N GLN A 39 -2.51 6.07 -0.90
CA GLN A 39 -3.57 6.61 -1.73
C GLN A 39 -3.40 8.13 -1.63
N LEU A 40 -2.27 8.63 -2.14
CA LEU A 40 -2.14 10.01 -2.49
C LEU A 40 -3.35 10.28 -3.40
N PRO A 41 -4.21 11.24 -3.06
CA PRO A 41 -5.25 11.68 -3.95
C PRO A 41 -4.56 12.37 -5.13
N HIS A 42 -4.12 11.58 -6.11
CA HIS A 42 -3.64 12.11 -7.36
C HIS A 42 -4.87 12.54 -8.13
N THR A 43 -5.21 13.82 -8.01
CA THR A 43 -6.18 14.48 -8.87
C THR A 43 -5.70 14.28 -10.31
N LYS A 44 -6.31 13.32 -10.99
CA LYS A 44 -5.99 13.02 -12.40
C LYS A 44 -6.25 14.30 -13.18
N LYS A 45 -5.22 14.81 -13.86
CA LYS A 45 -5.39 15.96 -14.75
C LYS A 45 -5.84 15.44 -16.11
N GLN A 46 -6.98 15.91 -16.59
CA GLN A 46 -7.40 15.67 -17.96
C GLN A 46 -6.53 16.55 -18.88
N ILE A 47 -5.73 15.91 -19.71
CA ILE A 47 -4.86 16.58 -20.69
C ILE A 47 -5.11 16.00 -22.08
N THR A 48 -4.79 16.79 -23.10
CA THR A 48 -4.74 16.31 -24.48
C THR A 48 -3.33 15.80 -24.76
N LEU A 49 -3.16 14.48 -24.92
CA LEU A 49 -1.89 13.82 -25.24
C LEU A 49 -2.04 13.03 -26.53
N ARG A 50 -1.02 13.09 -27.39
CA ARG A 50 -0.92 12.22 -28.59
C ARG A 50 -0.19 10.94 -28.21
N ILE A 51 -0.76 9.80 -28.61
CA ILE A 51 -0.23 8.45 -28.38
C ILE A 51 -0.25 7.72 -29.71
N ASP A 52 0.76 6.91 -30.00
CA ASP A 52 0.80 6.04 -31.17
C ASP A 52 -0.44 5.14 -31.25
N ALA A 53 -0.91 4.91 -32.48
CA ALA A 53 -2.11 4.13 -32.74
C ALA A 53 -2.00 2.71 -32.19
N GLU A 54 -0.87 2.03 -32.43
CA GLU A 54 -0.63 0.66 -31.98
C GLU A 54 -0.66 0.53 -30.45
N VAL A 55 -0.07 1.50 -29.75
CA VAL A 55 -0.07 1.53 -28.27
C VAL A 55 -1.49 1.73 -27.75
N LEU A 56 -2.25 2.64 -28.36
CA LEU A 56 -3.64 2.87 -27.98
C LEU A 56 -4.52 1.64 -28.23
N GLU A 57 -4.34 0.97 -29.37
CA GLU A 57 -5.05 -0.27 -29.71
C GLU A 57 -4.72 -1.39 -28.73
N PHE A 58 -3.44 -1.60 -28.43
CA PHE A 58 -3.02 -2.58 -27.42
C PHE A 58 -3.77 -2.38 -26.11
N PHE A 59 -3.78 -1.16 -25.56
CA PHE A 59 -4.48 -0.89 -24.31
C PHE A 59 -6.00 -1.04 -24.47
N LYS A 60 -6.61 -0.61 -25.57
CA LYS A 60 -8.04 -0.80 -25.81
C LYS A 60 -8.44 -2.27 -25.83
N HIS A 61 -7.62 -3.15 -26.42
CA HIS A 61 -7.86 -4.60 -26.45
C HIS A 61 -7.90 -5.23 -25.06
N THR A 62 -7.21 -4.65 -24.09
CA THR A 62 -7.25 -5.15 -22.71
C THR A 62 -8.63 -4.99 -22.06
N GLY A 63 -9.53 -4.18 -22.63
CA GLY A 63 -10.93 -4.04 -22.23
C GLY A 63 -11.27 -2.77 -21.43
N LYS A 64 -12.40 -2.80 -20.70
CA LYS A 64 -12.87 -1.67 -19.89
C LYS A 64 -11.76 -1.18 -18.94
N ARG A 65 -11.68 0.14 -18.72
CA ARG A 65 -10.65 0.80 -17.90
C ARG A 65 -9.22 0.78 -18.50
N TYR A 66 -9.07 0.66 -19.82
CA TYR A 66 -7.75 0.73 -20.48
C TYR A 66 -6.94 1.98 -20.10
N GLN A 67 -7.59 3.15 -19.96
CA GLN A 67 -6.92 4.39 -19.54
C GLN A 67 -6.29 4.28 -18.14
N SER A 68 -6.96 3.59 -17.20
CA SER A 68 -6.42 3.36 -15.86
C SER A 68 -5.18 2.46 -15.90
N ARG A 69 -5.17 1.44 -16.77
CA ARG A 69 -4.02 0.56 -16.96
C ARG A 69 -2.84 1.29 -17.62
N MET A 70 -3.12 2.07 -18.66
CA MET A 70 -2.14 2.92 -19.30
C MET A 70 -1.49 3.88 -18.29
N ASN A 71 -2.29 4.51 -17.43
CA ASN A 71 -1.79 5.37 -16.36
C ASN A 71 -0.95 4.62 -15.32
N ALA A 72 -1.28 3.37 -14.98
CA ALA A 72 -0.49 2.55 -14.06
C ALA A 72 0.90 2.23 -14.62
N VAL A 73 1.00 1.93 -15.93
CA VAL A 73 2.29 1.73 -16.62
C VAL A 73 3.13 3.01 -16.60
N LEU A 74 2.53 4.15 -16.94
CA LEU A 74 3.21 5.45 -16.90
C LEU A 74 3.72 5.77 -15.49
N ARG A 75 2.94 5.48 -14.45
CA ARG A 75 3.37 5.66 -13.06
C ARG A 75 4.56 4.77 -12.73
N SER A 76 4.50 3.48 -13.08
CA SER A 76 5.59 2.54 -12.81
C SER A 76 6.89 2.99 -13.48
N TYR A 77 6.81 3.49 -14.72
CA TYR A 77 7.96 4.08 -15.41
C TYR A 77 8.53 5.28 -14.64
N VAL A 78 7.69 6.21 -14.20
CA VAL A 78 8.12 7.39 -13.42
C VAL A 78 8.76 6.98 -12.10
N GLU A 79 8.19 6.02 -11.37
CA GLU A 79 8.74 5.53 -10.09
C GLU A 79 10.10 4.89 -10.27
N ALA A 80 10.27 4.05 -11.31
CA ALA A 80 11.56 3.44 -11.64
C ALA A 80 12.63 4.50 -11.96
N HIS A 81 12.27 5.55 -12.71
CA HIS A 81 13.25 6.56 -13.14
C HIS A 81 13.49 7.66 -12.10
N LYS A 82 12.56 7.88 -11.16
CA LYS A 82 12.78 8.79 -10.03
C LYS A 82 13.88 8.30 -9.08
N ALA A 83 14.05 6.98 -8.95
CA ALA A 83 15.11 6.40 -8.13
C ALA A 83 16.52 6.62 -8.72
N HIS A 84 16.62 6.85 -10.03
CA HIS A 84 17.88 7.10 -10.74
C HIS A 84 18.26 8.58 -10.86
N ALA A 85 17.37 9.50 -10.48
CA ALA A 85 17.57 10.95 -10.63
C ALA A 85 18.10 11.62 -9.35
N LYS A 86 18.92 10.93 -8.55
CA LYS A 86 19.50 11.46 -7.32
C LYS A 86 21.02 11.57 -7.39
#